data_AF-A0A963UJK8-F1
#
_entry.id   AF-A0A963UJK8-F1
#
_cell.length_a   1.000
_cell.length_b   1.000
_cell.length_c   1.000
_cell.angle_alpha   90.00
_cell.angle_beta   90.00
_cell.angle_gamma   90.00
#
_symmetry.space_group_name_H-M   'P 1'
#
loop_
_entity.id
_entity.type
_entity.pdbx_description
1 polymer ?
#
loop_
_entity_poly.entity_id
_entity_poly.type
_entity_poly.pdbx_seq_one_letter_code
_entity_poly.pdbx_strand_id
1 'polypeptide(L)' 'MKDPYDIYMNTLVPMVVEQTSRGERAYDIYSRLLKERIIFL' A
#
# COMPACT_ATOMS: atom_id res chain seq x y z
N MET A 1 0.49 -1.07 27.96
CA MET A 1 1.61 -0.35 27.32
C MET A 1 1.71 -0.93 25.91
N LYS A 2 1.43 -0.16 24.85
CA LYS A 2 1.55 -0.67 23.47
C LYS A 2 3.03 -0.77 23.14
N ASP A 3 3.47 -1.92 22.63
CA ASP A 3 4.85 -2.12 22.23
C ASP A 3 5.17 -1.17 21.06
N PRO A 4 6.30 -0.45 21.05
CA PRO A 4 6.71 0.35 19.89
C PRO A 4 6.72 -0.47 18.59
N TYR A 5 7.03 -1.77 18.63
CA TYR A 5 6.95 -2.65 17.45
C TYR A 5 5.54 -2.75 16.88
N ASP A 6 4.50 -2.80 17.71
CA ASP A 6 3.11 -2.83 17.26
C ASP A 6 2.72 -1.53 16.55
N ILE A 7 3.29 -0.40 16.98
CA ILE A 7 3.07 0.90 16.32
C ILE A 7 3.74 0.90 14.95
N TYR A 8 4.99 0.43 14.86
CA TYR A 8 5.68 0.32 13.57
C TYR A 8 4.94 -0.63 12.62
N MET A 9 4.54 -1.83 13.07
CA MET A 9 3.83 -2.81 12.24
C MET A 9 2.46 -2.32 11.76
N ASN A 10 1.72 -1.54 12.57
CA ASN A 10 0.44 -0.95 12.16
C ASN A 10 0.59 0.25 11.21
N THR A 11 1.78 0.84 11.10
CA THR A 11 2.06 1.97 10.20
C THR A 11 2.72 1.56 8.89
N LEU A 12 3.11 0.29 8.73
CA LEU A 12 3.63 -0.22 7.47
C LEU A 12 2.52 -0.25 6.42
N VAL A 13 2.68 0.57 5.37
CA VAL A 13 1.78 0.55 4.22
C VAL A 13 2.15 -0.67 3.36
N PRO A 14 1.21 -1.60 3.10
CA PRO A 14 1.50 -2.77 2.30
C PRO A 14 1.81 -2.37 0.85
N MET A 15 2.78 -3.06 0.26
CA MET A 15 3.12 -2.97 -1.15
C MET A 15 2.40 -4.08 -1.92
N VAL A 16 1.80 -3.72 -3.05
CA VAL A 16 1.08 -4.61 -3.95
C VAL A 16 1.70 -4.60 -5.34
N VAL A 17 1.61 -5.73 -6.04
CA VAL A 17 2.11 -5.87 -7.41
C VAL A 17 0.93 -5.95 -8.37
N GLU A 18 0.91 -5.06 -9.36
CA GLU A 18 -0.04 -5.07 -10.47
C GLU A 18 0.59 -5.75 -11.69
N GLN A 19 -0.10 -6.74 -12.24
CA GLN A 19 0.28 -7.33 -13.53
C GLN A 19 -0.23 -6.48 -14.68
N THR A 20 0.66 -6.13 -15.60
CA THR A 20 0.36 -5.42 -16.84
C THR A 20 0.85 -6.24 -18.02
N SER A 21 0.36 -5.94 -19.23
CA SER A 21 0.81 -6.60 -20.46
C SER A 21 2.29 -6.38 -20.80
N ARG A 22 3.00 -5.48 -20.09
CA ARG A 22 4.46 -5.28 -20.21
C ARG A 22 5.25 -5.80 -19.01
N GLY A 23 4.61 -6.49 -18.07
CA GLY A 23 5.24 -7.03 -16.85
C GLY A 23 4.58 -6.54 -15.56
N GLU A 24 5.32 -6.61 -14.46
CA GLU A 24 4.84 -6.29 -13.10
C GLU A 24 5.20 -4.87 -12.69
N ARG A 25 4.28 -4.21 -11.96
CA ARG A 25 4.52 -2.90 -11.38
C ARG A 25 4.13 -2.89 -9.91
N ALA A 26 5.09 -2.51 -9.06
CA ALA A 26 4.85 -2.36 -7.63
C ALA A 26 4.21 -0.99 -7.32
N TYR A 27 3.26 -1.00 -6.41
CA TYR A 27 2.57 0.16 -5.87
C TYR A 27 2.42 0.00 -4.36
N ASP A 28 2.45 1.08 -3.58
CA ASP A 28 1.81 1.05 -2.26
C ASP A 28 0.27 0.97 -2.45
N ILE A 29 -0.44 0.41 -1.47
CA ILE A 29 -1.89 0.21 -1.61
C ILE A 29 -2.65 1.52 -1.87
N TYR A 30 -2.20 2.65 -1.31
CA TYR A 30 -2.87 3.93 -1.49
C TYR A 30 -2.63 4.51 -2.89
N SER A 31 -1.42 4.42 -3.44
CA SER A 31 -1.16 4.83 -4.83
C SER A 31 -1.88 3.94 -5.84
N ARG A 32 -2.03 2.64 -5.57
CA ARG A 32 -2.82 1.73 -6.42
C ARG A 32 -4.30 2.11 -6.47
N LEU A 33 -4.86 2.54 -5.34
CA LEU A 33 -6.25 3.00 -5.23
C LEU A 33 -6.42 4.42 -5.82
N LEU A 34 -5.44 5.29 -5.65
CA LEU A 34 -5.42 6.61 -6.28
C LEU A 34 -5.36 6.52 -7.81
N LYS A 35 -4.64 5.54 -8.36
CA LYS A 35 -4.65 5.21 -9.80
C LYS A 35 -6.08 4.91 -10.31
N GLU A 36 -6.92 4.32 -9.47
CA GLU A 36 -8.35 4.05 -9.72
C GLU A 36 -9.27 5.20 -9.28
N ARG A 37 -8.70 6.34 -8.86
CA ARG A 37 -9.40 7.54 -8.39
C ARG A 37 -10.18 7.33 -7.09
N ILE A 38 -9.74 6.42 -6.23
CA ILE A 38 -10.28 6.20 -4.89
C ILE A 38 -9.45 7.02 -3.89
N ILE A 39 -10.12 7.87 -3.10
CA ILE A 39 -9.51 8.80 -2.13
C ILE A 39 -10.12 8.55 -0.74
N PHE A 40 -9.29 8.47 0.29
CA PHE A 40 -9.71 8.36 1.70
C PHE A 40 -9.54 9.72 2.39
N LEU A 41 -10.47 10.10 3.28
CA LEU A 41 -10.46 11.33 4.09
C LEU A 41 -10.42 10.99 5.57
#